data_AF-A0A2U1C768-F1
#
_entry.id   AF-A0A2U1C768-F1
#
_cell.length_a   1.000
_cell.length_b   1.000
_cell.length_c   1.000
_cell.angle_alpha   90.00
_cell.angle_beta   90.00
_cell.angle_gamma   90.00
#
_symmetry.space_group_name_H-M   'P 1'
#
loop_
_entity.id
_entity.type
_entity.pdbx_description
1 polymer ?
#
loop_
_entity_poly.entity_id
_entity_poly.type
_entity_poly.pdbx_seq_one_letter_code
_entity_poly.pdbx_strand_id
1 'polypeptide(L)'
;MKLFYDDEYDAIATAIGNSGKPFKLVAAHMFPDMKPESAYARLKDCCNPTGTQKLSFGQVMRLMSYCECYDPLYHACDETLHARPDRKAPEDEAVKLVEVMNSAAQTMERAMRAMEHLKARGGIRAVA
;
A
#
# COMPACT_ATOMS: atom_id res chain seq x y z
N MET A 1 15.40 -8.84 -12.87
CA MET A 1 14.22 -9.50 -12.27
C MET A 1 14.58 -10.96 -12.06
N LYS A 2 14.50 -11.47 -10.83
CA LYS A 2 14.82 -12.89 -10.53
C LYS A 2 13.71 -13.76 -11.14
N LEU A 3 14.09 -14.87 -11.79
CA LEU A 3 13.10 -15.72 -12.47
C LEU A 3 12.39 -16.67 -11.50
N PHE A 4 13.10 -17.12 -10.45
CA PHE A 4 12.61 -18.02 -9.40
C PHE A 4 13.10 -17.53 -8.04
N TYR A 5 12.31 -17.72 -7.00
CA TYR A 5 12.68 -17.42 -5.62
C TYR A 5 13.03 -18.72 -4.90
N ASP A 6 13.95 -18.64 -3.95
CA ASP A 6 14.37 -19.82 -3.19
C ASP A 6 13.34 -20.20 -2.12
N ASP A 7 12.70 -19.19 -1.53
CA ASP A 7 11.63 -19.31 -0.53
C ASP A 7 10.84 -17.98 -0.40
N GLU A 8 9.88 -17.93 0.51
CA GLU A 8 9.08 -16.72 0.75
C GLU A 8 9.89 -15.55 1.32
N TYR A 9 11.00 -15.83 2.01
CA TYR A 9 11.87 -14.82 2.63
C TYR A 9 12.72 -14.11 1.59
N ASP A 10 13.28 -14.87 0.65
CA ASP A 10 14.00 -14.37 -0.51
C ASP A 10 13.09 -13.52 -1.41
N ALA A 11 11.84 -13.93 -1.61
CA ALA A 11 10.86 -13.14 -2.35
C ALA A 11 10.58 -11.77 -1.66
N ILE A 12 10.41 -11.76 -0.34
CA ILE A 12 10.24 -10.51 0.43
C ILE A 12 11.49 -9.63 0.36
N ALA A 13 12.67 -10.22 0.55
CA ALA A 13 13.95 -9.49 0.48
C ALA A 13 14.18 -8.89 -0.92
N THR A 14 13.84 -9.65 -1.96
CA THR A 14 13.96 -9.23 -3.35
C THR A 14 13.01 -8.07 -3.67
N ALA A 15 11.76 -8.10 -3.20
CA ALA A 15 10.85 -6.96 -3.36
C ALA A 15 11.39 -5.68 -2.71
N ILE A 16 11.96 -5.78 -1.50
CA ILE A 16 12.58 -4.62 -0.86
C ILE A 16 13.77 -4.11 -1.68
N GLY A 17 14.63 -5.01 -2.15
CA GLY A 17 15.81 -4.67 -2.96
C GLY A 17 15.44 -4.01 -4.29
N ASN A 18 14.43 -4.53 -4.99
CA ASN A 18 13.98 -4.02 -6.28
C ASN A 18 13.26 -2.67 -6.17
N SER A 19 12.71 -2.33 -4.99
CA SER A 19 11.98 -1.07 -4.78
C SER A 19 12.84 0.19 -4.91
N GLY A 20 14.18 0.06 -4.85
CA GLY A 20 15.12 1.18 -4.78
C GLY A 20 15.04 2.00 -3.48
N LYS A 21 14.16 1.63 -2.54
CA LYS A 21 14.01 2.31 -1.25
C LYS A 21 15.03 1.77 -0.25
N PRO A 22 15.59 2.62 0.64
CA PRO A 22 16.45 2.13 1.71
C PRO A 22 15.71 1.15 2.62
N PHE A 23 16.36 0.05 2.98
CA PHE A 23 15.75 -0.99 3.82
C PHE A 23 15.24 -0.44 5.16
N LYS A 24 15.96 0.51 5.77
CA LYS A 24 15.53 1.21 6.99
C LYS A 24 14.23 2.00 6.82
N LEU A 25 14.03 2.61 5.64
CA LEU A 25 12.81 3.36 5.35
C LEU A 25 11.61 2.41 5.24
N VAL A 26 11.78 1.29 4.53
CA VAL A 26 10.75 0.26 4.44
C VAL A 26 10.42 -0.30 5.82
N ALA A 27 11.43 -0.58 6.65
CA ALA A 27 11.23 -1.05 8.01
C ALA A 27 10.42 -0.07 8.87
N ALA A 28 10.75 1.23 8.83
CA ALA A 28 10.01 2.25 9.56
C ALA A 28 8.55 2.36 9.08
N HIS A 29 8.27 2.17 7.79
CA HIS A 29 6.91 2.15 7.27
C HIS A 29 6.13 0.89 7.71
N MET A 30 6.81 -0.25 7.75
CA MET A 30 6.22 -1.53 8.15
C MET A 30 5.89 -1.59 9.64
N PHE A 31 6.70 -0.94 10.48
CA PHE A 31 6.56 -0.96 11.93
C PHE A 31 6.64 0.47 12.51
N PRO A 32 5.62 1.33 12.27
CA PRO A 32 5.67 2.74 12.63
C PRO A 32 5.72 2.98 14.15
N ASP A 33 5.19 2.05 14.93
CA ASP A 33 5.13 2.13 16.40
C ASP A 33 6.44 1.68 17.07
N MET A 34 7.47 1.32 16.29
CA MET A 34 8.76 0.84 16.77
C MET A 34 9.85 1.89 16.54
N LYS A 35 10.90 1.86 17.38
CA LYS A 35 12.13 2.63 17.11
C LYS A 35 12.74 2.16 15.77
N PRO A 36 13.32 3.05 14.96
CA PRO A 36 13.83 2.71 13.62
C PRO A 36 14.79 1.52 13.59
N GLU A 37 15.66 1.40 14.58
CA GLU A 37 16.66 0.33 14.71
C GLU A 37 15.99 -1.01 15.04
N SER A 38 15.01 -0.99 15.94
CA SER A 38 14.20 -2.17 16.28
C SER A 38 13.35 -2.62 15.09
N ALA A 39 12.75 -1.67 14.35
CA ALA A 39 12.00 -1.95 13.14
C ALA A 39 12.88 -2.58 12.07
N TYR A 40 14.08 -2.03 11.86
CA TYR A 40 15.06 -2.56 10.91
C TYR A 40 15.48 -4.00 11.26
N ALA A 41 15.84 -4.24 12.53
CA ALA A 41 16.24 -5.57 12.99
C ALA A 41 15.08 -6.57 12.82
N ARG A 42 13.86 -6.17 13.16
CA ARG A 42 12.66 -7.00 12.98
C ARG A 42 12.41 -7.35 11.52
N LEU A 43 12.45 -6.35 10.62
CA LEU A 43 12.24 -6.60 9.20
C LEU A 43 13.34 -7.51 8.62
N LYS A 44 14.59 -7.37 9.07
CA LYS A 44 15.68 -8.28 8.68
C LYS A 44 15.42 -9.71 9.15
N ASP A 45 14.96 -9.90 10.38
CA ASP A 45 14.58 -11.23 10.89
C ASP A 45 13.42 -11.83 10.09
N CYS A 46 12.44 -11.01 9.67
CA CYS A 46 11.35 -11.43 8.78
C CYS A 46 11.79 -11.81 7.36
N CYS A 47 13.01 -11.46 6.94
CA CYS A 47 13.58 -11.85 5.65
C CYS A 47 14.57 -13.02 5.81
N ASN A 48 14.59 -13.69 6.96
CA ASN A 48 15.48 -14.82 7.22
C ASN A 48 14.64 -16.09 7.45
N PRO A 49 14.90 -17.20 6.72
CA PRO A 49 14.19 -18.45 6.93
C PRO A 49 14.34 -18.98 8.36
N THR A 50 15.52 -18.82 8.97
CA THR A 50 15.77 -19.22 10.37
C THR A 50 15.38 -18.15 11.39
N GLY A 51 14.79 -17.04 10.93
CA GLY A 51 14.33 -15.96 11.79
C GLY A 51 13.08 -16.33 12.60
N THR A 52 12.91 -15.66 13.74
CA THR A 52 11.78 -15.91 14.67
C THR A 52 10.54 -15.08 14.35
N GLN A 53 10.73 -13.96 13.66
CA GLN A 53 9.67 -13.04 13.27
C GLN A 53 9.19 -13.37 11.86
N LYS A 54 7.88 -13.31 11.63
CA LYS A 54 7.26 -13.49 10.32
C LYS A 54 6.31 -12.33 10.04
N LEU A 55 6.15 -11.96 8.77
CA LEU A 55 5.13 -11.00 8.35
C LEU A 55 3.79 -11.71 8.25
N SER A 56 2.73 -11.10 8.78
CA SER A 56 1.37 -11.56 8.50
C SER A 56 1.02 -11.28 7.03
N PHE A 57 -0.01 -11.95 6.51
CA PHE A 57 -0.47 -11.73 5.14
C PHE A 57 -0.78 -10.24 4.85
N GLY A 58 -1.46 -9.55 5.77
CA GLY A 58 -1.73 -8.12 5.64
C GLY A 58 -0.48 -7.25 5.62
N GLN A 59 0.58 -7.66 6.31
CA GLN A 59 1.89 -7.00 6.26
C GLN A 59 2.62 -7.26 4.95
N VAL A 60 2.55 -8.47 4.39
CA VAL A 60 3.10 -8.76 3.06
C VAL A 60 2.41 -7.89 1.99
N MET A 61 1.09 -7.77 2.05
CA MET A 61 0.32 -6.88 1.16
C MET A 61 0.74 -5.41 1.31
N ARG A 62 0.91 -4.93 2.55
CA ARG A 62 1.40 -3.56 2.81
C ARG A 62 2.80 -3.35 2.24
N LEU A 63 3.71 -4.30 2.45
CA LEU A 63 5.09 -4.24 1.96
C LEU A 63 5.12 -4.13 0.44
N MET A 64 4.37 -5.00 -0.25
CA MET A 64 4.29 -4.98 -1.71
C MET A 64 3.71 -3.66 -2.23
N SER A 65 2.65 -3.15 -1.60
CA SER A 65 2.06 -1.86 -1.95
C SER A 65 3.06 -0.71 -1.78
N TYR A 66 3.76 -0.67 -0.65
CA TYR A 66 4.73 0.38 -0.35
C TYR A 66 5.98 0.32 -1.24
N CYS A 67 6.45 -0.88 -1.56
CA CYS A 67 7.61 -1.10 -2.39
C CYS A 67 7.31 -1.03 -3.89
N GLU A 68 6.02 -1.09 -4.27
CA GLU A 68 5.53 -1.26 -5.65
C GLU A 68 6.19 -2.45 -6.39
N CYS A 69 6.69 -3.41 -5.62
CA CYS A 69 7.35 -4.63 -6.06
C CYS A 69 6.56 -5.83 -5.52
N TYR A 70 6.21 -6.75 -6.41
CA TYR A 70 5.24 -7.82 -6.16
C TYR A 70 5.88 -9.21 -6.15
N ASP A 71 7.18 -9.30 -5.88
CA ASP A 71 7.95 -10.55 -5.84
C ASP A 71 7.30 -11.62 -4.94
N PRO A 72 6.76 -11.32 -3.73
CA PRO A 72 6.04 -12.31 -2.92
C PRO A 72 4.78 -12.87 -3.58
N LEU A 73 4.06 -12.06 -4.38
CA LEU A 73 2.88 -12.51 -5.13
C LEU A 73 3.29 -13.48 -6.24
N TYR A 74 4.39 -13.20 -6.94
CA TYR A 74 4.91 -14.08 -7.99
C TYR A 74 5.37 -15.41 -7.41
N HIS A 75 6.10 -15.39 -6.29
CA HIS A 75 6.47 -16.61 -5.58
C HIS A 75 5.24 -17.44 -5.17
N ALA A 76 4.23 -16.79 -4.58
CA ALA A 76 3.00 -17.48 -4.18
C ALA A 76 2.28 -18.14 -5.38
N CYS A 77 2.27 -17.49 -6.54
CA CYS A 77 1.72 -18.09 -7.76
C CYS A 77 2.53 -19.32 -8.21
N ASP A 78 3.87 -19.21 -8.21
CA ASP A 78 4.75 -20.32 -8.60
C ASP A 78 4.57 -21.53 -7.68
N GLU A 79 4.56 -21.33 -6.35
CA GLU A 79 4.40 -22.40 -5.36
C GLU A 79 3.03 -23.09 -5.42
N THR A 80 2.01 -22.36 -5.86
CA THR A 80 0.65 -22.88 -5.95
C THR A 80 0.25 -23.29 -7.37
N LEU A 81 1.21 -23.30 -8.32
CA LEU A 81 1.01 -23.66 -9.73
C LEU A 81 -0.04 -22.79 -10.45
N HIS A 82 -0.12 -21.51 -10.08
CA HIS A 82 -0.95 -20.52 -10.76
C HIS A 82 -0.13 -19.74 -11.78
N ALA A 83 -0.81 -19.26 -12.82
CA ALA A 83 -0.23 -18.24 -13.69
C ALA A 83 0.05 -16.97 -12.88
N ARG A 84 1.19 -16.33 -13.14
CA ARG A 84 1.51 -15.03 -12.54
C ARG A 84 0.50 -13.98 -13.03
N PRO A 85 0.03 -13.10 -12.15
CA PRO A 85 -1.00 -12.13 -12.51
C PRO A 85 -0.44 -11.05 -13.43
N ASP A 86 -1.18 -10.74 -14.47
CA ASP A 86 -0.95 -9.53 -15.26
C ASP A 86 -1.38 -8.31 -14.43
N ARG A 87 -0.57 -7.24 -14.50
CA ARG A 87 -1.01 -5.95 -13.97
C ARG A 87 -2.17 -5.44 -14.82
N LYS A 88 -3.17 -4.85 -14.16
CA LYS A 88 -4.26 -4.16 -14.85
C LYS A 88 -3.69 -3.04 -15.71
N ALA A 89 -4.36 -2.79 -16.84
CA ALA A 89 -3.96 -1.72 -17.74
C ALA A 89 -4.07 -0.37 -17.01
N PRO A 90 -3.11 0.57 -17.17
CA PRO A 90 -3.18 1.89 -16.54
C PRO A 90 -4.49 2.64 -16.86
N GLU A 91 -5.08 2.39 -18.02
CA GLU A 91 -6.35 2.95 -18.46
C GLU A 91 -7.51 2.52 -17.53
N ASP A 92 -7.51 1.27 -17.05
CA ASP A 92 -8.52 0.78 -16.12
C ASP A 92 -8.40 1.43 -14.73
N GLU A 93 -7.17 1.76 -14.31
CA GLU A 93 -6.91 2.50 -13.08
C GLU A 93 -7.36 3.95 -13.18
N ALA A 94 -7.16 4.58 -14.35
CA ALA A 94 -7.62 5.93 -14.64
C ALA A 94 -9.15 6.05 -14.57
N VAL A 95 -9.89 5.07 -15.09
CA VAL A 95 -11.37 5.04 -14.99
C VAL A 95 -11.81 5.06 -13.53
N LYS A 96 -11.22 4.21 -12.69
CA LYS A 96 -11.56 4.15 -11.27
C LYS A 96 -11.26 5.47 -10.55
N LEU A 97 -10.16 6.13 -10.89
CA LEU A 97 -9.81 7.45 -10.34
C LEU A 97 -10.83 8.52 -10.77
N VAL A 98 -11.26 8.52 -12.03
CA VAL A 98 -12.29 9.43 -12.53
C VAL A 98 -13.63 9.20 -11.82
N GLU A 99 -14.02 7.95 -11.56
CA GLU A 99 -15.24 7.63 -10.79
C GLU A 99 -15.18 8.17 -9.36
N VAL A 100 -14.01 8.05 -8.69
CA VAL A 100 -13.80 8.59 -7.35
C VAL A 100 -13.86 10.12 -7.38
N MET A 101 -13.23 10.77 -8.36
CA MET A 101 -13.28 12.23 -8.53
C MET A 101 -14.70 12.74 -8.75
N ASN A 102 -15.46 12.08 -9.63
CA ASN A 102 -16.85 12.44 -9.90
C ASN A 102 -17.73 12.29 -8.66
N SER A 103 -17.54 11.20 -7.90
CA SER A 103 -18.25 10.98 -6.64
C SER A 103 -17.94 12.08 -5.62
N ALA A 104 -16.67 12.43 -5.45
CA ALA A 104 -16.25 13.51 -4.56
C ALA A 104 -16.81 14.88 -5.00
N ALA A 105 -16.80 15.16 -6.31
CA ALA A 105 -17.37 16.39 -6.86
C ALA A 105 -18.87 16.52 -6.56
N GLN A 106 -19.64 15.44 -6.73
CA GLN A 106 -21.07 15.43 -6.39
C GLN A 106 -21.31 15.67 -4.90
N THR A 107 -20.48 15.08 -4.03
CA THR A 107 -20.57 15.34 -2.58
C THR A 107 -20.29 16.80 -2.25
N MET A 108 -19.23 17.38 -2.85
CA MET A 108 -18.90 18.79 -2.69
C MET A 108 -20.03 19.70 -3.16
N GLU A 109 -20.62 19.43 -4.33
CA GLU A 109 -21.71 20.22 -4.88
C GLU A 109 -22.95 20.19 -3.97
N ARG A 110 -23.30 19.02 -3.42
CA ARG A 110 -24.40 18.91 -2.44
C ARG A 110 -24.12 19.71 -1.18
N ALA A 111 -22.88 19.66 -0.68
CA ALA A 111 -22.48 20.44 0.50
C ALA A 111 -22.53 21.96 0.22
N MET A 112 -22.10 22.41 -0.96
CA MET A 112 -22.19 23.81 -1.39
C MET A 112 -23.64 24.28 -1.45
N ARG A 113 -24.55 23.51 -2.08
CA ARG A 113 -25.98 23.84 -2.13
C ARG A 113 -26.59 23.92 -0.72
N ALA A 114 -26.21 23.02 0.18
CA ALA A 114 -26.65 23.08 1.57
C ALA A 114 -26.15 24.36 2.28
N MET A 115 -24.90 24.77 2.05
CA MET A 115 -24.39 26.05 2.55
C MET A 115 -25.13 27.26 1.99
N GLU A 116 -25.45 27.26 0.69
CA GLU A 116 -26.24 28.32 0.05
C GLU A 116 -27.64 28.41 0.67
N HIS A 117 -28.30 27.28 0.89
CA HIS A 117 -29.58 27.24 1.59
C HIS A 117 -29.50 27.78 3.03
N LEU A 118 -28.42 27.47 3.76
CA LEU A 118 -28.19 28.00 5.11
C LEU A 118 -27.94 29.51 5.11
N LYS A 119 -27.15 30.02 4.15
CA LYS A 119 -26.91 31.45 3.95
C LYS A 119 -28.21 32.19 3.59
N ALA A 120 -29.00 31.65 2.67
CA ALA A 120 -30.28 32.22 2.24
C ALA A 120 -31.33 32.25 3.36
N ARG A 121 -31.28 31.29 4.30
CA ARG A 121 -32.14 31.26 5.50
C ARG A 121 -31.68 32.20 6.63
N GLY A 122 -30.63 32.99 6.43
CA GLY A 122 -30.16 33.98 7.42
C GLY A 122 -29.52 33.39 8.69
N GLY A 123 -29.16 32.09 8.67
CA GLY A 123 -28.70 31.36 9.86
C GLY A 123 -27.25 31.63 10.29
N ILE A 124 -26.49 32.44 9.54
CA ILE A 124 -25.13 32.82 9.89
C ILE A 124 -25.08 34.34 10.07
N ARG A 125 -25.49 34.80 11.26
CA ARG A 125 -24.94 36.06 11.78
C ARG A 125 -23.49 35.76 12.16
N ALA A 126 -22.55 36.35 11.43
CA ALA A 126 -21.16 36.36 11.83
C ALA A 126 -21.09 36.88 13.27
N VAL A 127 -20.68 36.01 14.20
CA VAL A 127 -20.15 36.46 15.48
C VAL A 127 -18.75 37.00 15.18
N ALA A 128 -18.68 38.33 15.13
CA ALA A 128 -17.43 39.09 15.16
C ALA A 128 -16.78 38.97 16.54
#